data_AF-A0AAD7JD10-F1
#
_entry.id   AF-A0AAD7JD10-F1
#
_cell.length_a   1.000
_cell.length_b   1.000
_cell.length_c   1.000
_cell.angle_alpha   90.00
_cell.angle_beta   90.00
_cell.angle_gamma   90.00
#
_symmetry.space_group_name_H-M   'P 1'
#
loop_
_entity.id
_entity.type
_entity.pdbx_description
1 polymer ?
#
loop_
_entity_poly.entity_id
_entity_poly.type
_entity_poly.pdbx_seq_one_letter_code
_entity_poly.pdbx_strand_id
1 'polypeptide(L)' 'MMTFLGGPRAYIGFRFSLVELKAILFTLLRRLESELAVPVADIGRIDPMIVVHLVLRSDRAAGSQMPLFIKPFDRSTAV' A
#
# COMPACT_ATOMS: atom_id res chain seq x y z
N MET A 1 7.20 -2.48 -17.92
CA MET A 1 6.29 -2.01 -16.85
C MET A 1 5.48 -0.86 -17.43
N MET A 2 4.14 -0.99 -17.54
CA MET A 2 3.23 0.01 -18.16
C MET A 2 2.40 0.79 -17.10
N THR A 3 2.94 1.00 -15.91
CA THR A 3 2.20 1.58 -14.76
C THR A 3 1.59 2.95 -15.03
N PHE A 4 2.26 3.78 -15.82
CA PHE A 4 1.81 5.13 -16.18
C PHE A 4 1.41 5.25 -17.66
N LEU A 5 1.21 4.11 -18.35
CA LEU A 5 1.01 4.03 -19.80
C LEU A 5 2.16 4.71 -20.58
N GLY A 6 2.01 4.89 -21.89
CA GLY A 6 3.00 5.54 -22.76
C GLY A 6 2.36 6.20 -23.97
N GLY A 7 3.12 7.06 -24.65
CA GLY A 7 2.63 7.79 -25.83
C GLY A 7 1.63 8.90 -25.49
N PRO A 8 0.73 9.27 -26.42
CA PRO A 8 -0.23 10.39 -26.25
C PRO A 8 -1.20 10.24 -25.06
N ARG A 9 -1.35 9.03 -24.51
CA ARG A 9 -2.21 8.72 -23.36
C ARG A 9 -1.41 8.43 -22.08
N ALA A 10 -0.14 8.80 -22.04
CA ALA A 10 0.67 8.68 -20.83
C ALA A 10 0.08 9.52 -19.69
N TYR A 11 0.22 9.03 -18.46
CA TYR A 11 -0.26 9.73 -17.28
C TYR A 11 0.58 10.99 -17.01
N ILE A 12 -0.03 12.16 -17.21
CA ILE A 12 0.65 13.46 -17.06
C ILE A 12 1.13 13.73 -15.62
N GLY A 13 0.47 13.14 -14.63
CA GLY A 13 0.78 13.31 -13.21
C GLY A 13 1.87 12.39 -12.67
N PHE A 14 2.54 11.57 -13.50
CA PHE A 14 3.41 10.49 -12.98
C PHE A 14 4.50 11.00 -12.05
N ARG A 15 5.07 12.18 -12.34
CA ARG A 15 6.09 12.80 -11.50
C ARG A 15 5.55 13.17 -10.11
N PHE A 16 4.33 13.66 -10.05
CA PHE A 16 3.66 13.99 -8.80
C PHE A 16 3.39 12.72 -7.97
N SER A 17 2.81 11.69 -8.58
CA SER A 17 2.57 10.41 -7.89
C SER A 17 3.85 9.76 -7.37
N LEU A 18 4.98 9.88 -8.09
CA LEU A 18 6.27 9.38 -7.61
C LEU A 18 6.78 10.15 -6.38
N VAL A 19 6.64 11.49 -6.37
CA VAL A 19 7.04 12.30 -5.22
C VAL A 19 6.15 12.02 -4.01
N GLU A 20 4.84 11.91 -4.24
CA GLU A 20 3.87 11.58 -3.19
C GLU A 20 4.16 10.21 -2.57
N LEU A 21 4.33 9.17 -3.39
CA LEU A 21 4.66 7.83 -2.90
C LEU A 21 5.99 7.82 -2.12
N LYS A 22 6.99 8.57 -2.59
CA LYS A 22 8.27 8.68 -1.87
C LYS A 22 8.11 9.37 -0.53
N ALA A 23 7.31 10.45 -0.47
CA ALA A 23 7.04 11.17 0.77
C ALA A 23 6.28 10.29 1.76
N ILE A 24 5.23 9.60 1.32
CA ILE A 24 4.46 8.66 2.14
C ILE A 24 5.34 7.53 2.65
N LEU A 25 6.12 6.90 1.77
CA LEU A 25 6.99 5.79 2.17
C LEU A 25 8.05 6.25 3.18
N PHE A 26 8.65 7.42 2.95
CA PHE A 26 9.62 7.99 3.88
C PHE A 26 9.00 8.29 5.24
N THR A 27 7.80 8.87 5.30
CA THR A 27 7.15 9.19 6.57
C THR A 27 6.71 7.94 7.33
N LEU A 28 6.14 6.95 6.64
CA LEU A 28 5.72 5.69 7.23
C LEU A 28 6.92 4.94 7.82
N LEU A 29 7.97 4.69 7.02
CA LEU A 29 9.14 3.94 7.48
C LEU A 29 9.93 4.65 8.60
N ARG A 30 9.92 5.99 8.61
CA ARG A 30 10.69 6.76 9.59
C ARG A 30 9.99 6.88 10.94
N ARG A 31 8.66 6.78 10.97
CA ARG A 31 7.85 7.13 12.15
C ARG A 31 7.02 5.98 12.68
N LEU A 32 6.75 4.94 11.89
CA LEU A 32 5.81 3.89 12.24
C LEU A 32 6.43 2.51 12.04
N GLU A 33 6.29 1.68 13.05
CA GLU A 33 6.45 0.23 12.94
C GLU A 33 5.07 -0.36 12.59
N SER A 34 4.99 -1.03 11.45
CA SER A 34 3.74 -1.60 10.93
C SER A 34 3.82 -3.11 10.84
N GLU A 35 2.87 -3.79 11.48
CA GLU A 35 2.71 -5.25 11.41
C GLU A 35 1.34 -5.59 10.81
N LEU A 36 1.24 -6.71 10.10
CA LEU A 36 -0.04 -7.18 9.59
C LEU A 36 -0.93 -7.64 10.74
N ALA A 37 -2.14 -7.10 10.83
CA ALA A 37 -3.10 -7.49 11.87
C ALA A 37 -3.79 -8.84 11.59
N VAL A 38 -3.57 -9.39 10.39
CA VAL A 38 -4.20 -10.63 9.91
C VAL A 38 -3.12 -11.50 9.23
N PRO A 39 -3.24 -12.84 9.27
CA PRO A 39 -2.36 -13.71 8.50
C PRO A 39 -2.30 -13.32 7.02
N VAL A 40 -1.10 -13.35 6.44
CA VAL A 40 -0.84 -12.99 5.02
C VAL A 40 -1.76 -13.75 4.05
N ALA A 41 -2.11 -15.00 4.39
CA ALA A 41 -2.97 -15.86 3.58
C ALA A 41 -4.41 -15.34 3.42
N ASP A 42 -4.88 -14.50 4.36
CA ASP A 42 -6.22 -13.92 4.33
C ASP A 42 -6.29 -12.64 3.49
N ILE A 43 -5.15 -12.12 3.04
CA ILE A 43 -5.10 -10.96 2.15
C ILE A 43 -5.36 -11.45 0.71
N GLY A 44 -6.46 -10.98 0.15
CA GLY A 44 -6.92 -11.28 -1.19
C GLY A 44 -6.86 -10.06 -2.12
N ARG A 45 -7.17 -10.31 -3.40
CA ARG A 45 -7.39 -9.27 -4.40
C ARG A 45 -8.72 -9.55 -5.10
N ILE A 46 -9.49 -8.51 -5.39
CA ILE A 46 -10.73 -8.65 -6.17
C ILE A 46 -10.37 -8.91 -7.64
N ASP A 47 -9.62 -7.99 -8.25
CA ASP A 47 -9.26 -8.04 -9.66
C ASP A 47 -7.73 -7.95 -9.83
N PRO A 48 -7.06 -9.01 -10.32
CA PRO A 48 -5.62 -8.98 -10.50
C PRO A 48 -5.15 -8.28 -11.79
N MET A 49 -6.05 -8.00 -12.74
CA MET A 49 -5.70 -7.58 -14.11
C MET A 49 -5.82 -6.08 -14.39
N ILE A 50 -6.75 -5.37 -13.76
CA ILE A 50 -7.07 -3.97 -14.12
C ILE A 50 -6.76 -3.02 -12.95
N VAL A 51 -7.35 -3.27 -11.78
CA VAL A 51 -7.09 -2.48 -10.57
C VAL A 51 -6.96 -3.42 -9.38
N VAL A 52 -5.83 -3.33 -8.69
CA VAL A 52 -5.59 -4.15 -7.49
C VAL A 52 -6.30 -3.50 -6.29
N HIS A 53 -7.47 -4.04 -5.94
CA HIS A 53 -8.12 -3.77 -4.66
C HIS A 53 -7.77 -4.89 -3.67
N LEU A 54 -7.13 -4.53 -2.55
CA LEU A 54 -6.85 -5.47 -1.47
C LEU A 54 -8.10 -5.69 -0.65
N VAL A 55 -8.46 -6.95 -0.42
CA VAL A 55 -9.63 -7.33 0.37
C VAL A 55 -9.25 -8.41 1.37
N LEU A 56 -10.04 -8.53 2.42
CA LEU A 56 -9.97 -9.70 3.29
C LEU A 56 -10.71 -10.86 2.64
N ARG A 57 -10.12 -12.06 2.61
CA ARG A 57 -10.81 -13.23 2.06
C ARG A 57 -11.93 -13.68 2.98
N SER A 58 -11.72 -13.57 4.29
CA SER A 58 -12.72 -13.85 5.33
C SER A 58 -13.87 -12.83 5.34
N ASP A 59 -13.60 -11.56 5.06
CA ASP A 59 -14.62 -10.51 4.99
C ASP A 59 -14.57 -9.71 3.68
N ARG A 60 -15.16 -10.30 2.64
CA ARG A 60 -15.29 -9.67 1.32
C ARG A 60 -16.38 -8.59 1.30
N ALA A 61 -17.33 -8.63 2.23
CA ALA A 61 -18.47 -7.71 2.25
C ALA A 61 -18.06 -6.31 2.74
N ALA A 62 -17.08 -6.23 3.65
CA ALA A 62 -16.51 -4.96 4.11
C ALA A 62 -15.70 -4.18 3.04
N GLY A 63 -15.50 -4.76 1.85
CA GLY A 63 -14.86 -4.08 0.73
C GLY A 63 -13.33 -4.01 0.84
N SER A 64 -12.73 -2.99 0.22
CA SER A 64 -11.27 -2.87 0.11
C SER A 64 -10.65 -2.45 1.44
N GLN A 65 -9.80 -3.31 2.01
CA GLN A 65 -9.17 -3.09 3.31
C GLN A 65 -7.78 -3.73 3.41
N MET A 66 -6.94 -3.13 4.24
CA MET A 66 -5.63 -3.67 4.64
C MET A 66 -5.39 -3.39 6.13
N PRO A 67 -5.83 -4.29 7.02
CA PRO A 67 -5.68 -4.10 8.45
C PRO A 67 -4.22 -4.17 8.89
N LEU A 68 -3.75 -3.13 9.58
CA LEU A 68 -2.38 -3.01 10.10
C LEU A 68 -2.40 -2.65 11.58
N PHE A 69 -1.52 -3.28 12.36
CA PHE A 69 -1.12 -2.75 13.66
C PHE A 69 -0.04 -1.71 13.45
N ILE A 70 -0.22 -0.55 14.07
CA ILE A 70 0.68 0.61 13.94
C ILE A 70 1.21 0.97 15.33
N LYS A 71 2.53 1.04 15.46
CA LYS A 71 3.21 1.55 16.65
C LYS A 71 4.13 2.71 16.25
N PRO A 72 4.27 3.76 17.08
CA PRO A 72 5.30 4.77 16.86
C PRO A 72 6.69 4.11 16.87
N PHE A 73 7.54 4.46 15.91
CA PHE A 73 8.92 3.99 15.84
C PHE A 73 9.74 4.61 16.97
N ASP A 74 10.16 3.78 17.92
CA ASP A 74 11.08 4.18 18.97
C ASP A 74 12.51 3.80 18.58
N ARG A 75 13.40 4.80 18.57
CA ARG A 75 14.81 4.59 18.26
C ARG A 75 15.52 3.78 19.34
N SER A 76 14.98 3.71 20.56
CA SER A 76 15.60 2.98 21.68
C SER A 76 15.56 1.46 21.52
N THR A 77 14.60 0.92 20.77
CA THR A 77 14.43 -0.53 20.55
C THR A 77 15.25 -1.06 19.36
N ALA A 78 15.89 -0.18 18.61
CA ALA A 78 16.72 -0.53 17.45
C ALA A 78 18.20 -0.74 17.86
N VAL A 79 18.44 -1.66 18.81
CA VAL A 79 19.79 -2.12 19.24
C VAL A 79 19.88 -3.63 19.11
#